data_AF-A0A534KHG0-F1
#
_entry.id   AF-A0A534KHG0-F1
#
_cell.length_a   1.000
_cell.length_b   1.000
_cell.length_c   1.000
_cell.angle_alpha   90.00
_cell.angle_beta   90.00
_cell.angle_gamma   90.00
#
_symmetry.space_group_name_H-M   'P 1'
#
loop_
_entity.id
_entity.type
_entity.pdbx_description
1 polymer ?
#
loop_
_entity_poly.entity_id
_entity_poly.type
_entity_poly.pdbx_seq_one_letter_code
_entity_poly.pdbx_strand_id
1 'polypeptide(L)'
;MTCIILALLATGPGYFLAHLIESGGDWNQTVAAVFGGAFALPLWRSIPLIILSVGFDVYLLWLVRHSRLHIARYAKEIAPLRADGEAGVRRIFGHLYWRLPVIGLSAAFGLFFALLLEPIPSDFGFFDFLIVGLNLLFLPFVDAQVIWNYVATVWGVHRIGREALRLRPAFEDPMLGLRPLGSLALGATFYFFGALAIIIADVTLSPDPVRPAYLAFLIVLVLFGAGLLFLPLISIHRLMVAEKRRASVTASSRAGEVYAPLMARNPTSEPSLHEVRDLLLRTHGILLHREEERRIQTLPTWPFETRAMTRIAAITLTGVVAVVGRAAVDYFLLR
;
A
#
# COMPACT_ATOMS: atom_id res chain seq x y z
N MET A 1 -15.00 18.82 1.45
CA MET A 1 -15.75 19.72 0.56
C MET A 1 -15.21 19.68 -0.87
N THR A 2 -14.01 20.18 -1.17
CA THR A 2 -13.53 20.31 -2.58
C THR A 2 -13.43 18.99 -3.36
N CYS A 3 -12.93 17.89 -2.76
CA CYS A 3 -12.83 16.58 -3.44
C CYS A 3 -14.21 15.96 -3.75
N ILE A 4 -15.21 16.20 -2.88
CA ILE A 4 -16.57 15.66 -3.06
C ILE A 4 -17.26 16.40 -4.21
N ILE A 5 -17.11 17.72 -4.28
CA ILE A 5 -17.67 18.54 -5.37
C ILE A 5 -17.05 18.14 -6.72
N LEU A 6 -15.71 17.97 -6.76
CA LEU A 6 -15.03 17.53 -7.98
C LEU A 6 -15.45 16.11 -8.40
N ALA A 7 -15.56 15.17 -7.47
CA ALA A 7 -16.04 13.82 -7.77
C ALA A 7 -17.48 13.83 -8.28
N LEU A 8 -18.38 14.60 -7.65
CA LEU A 8 -19.78 14.71 -8.09
C LEU A 8 -19.91 15.34 -9.48
N LEU A 9 -19.05 16.30 -9.83
CA LEU A 9 -19.02 16.92 -11.16
C LEU A 9 -18.38 16.02 -12.23
N ALA A 10 -17.42 15.18 -11.86
CA ALA A 10 -16.77 14.24 -12.77
C ALA A 10 -17.58 12.95 -13.00
N THR A 11 -18.58 12.65 -12.17
CA THR A 11 -19.34 11.40 -12.21
C THR A 11 -20.77 11.60 -12.69
N GLY A 12 -21.60 10.56 -12.56
CA GLY A 12 -23.01 10.53 -12.97
C GLY A 12 -23.85 11.78 -12.64
N PRO A 13 -23.70 12.46 -11.49
CA PRO A 13 -24.45 13.68 -11.20
C PRO A 13 -24.07 14.87 -12.10
N GLY A 14 -22.80 15.00 -12.48
CA GLY A 14 -22.34 16.03 -13.42
C GLY A 14 -22.83 15.74 -14.84
N TYR A 15 -22.77 14.47 -15.25
CA TYR A 15 -23.31 14.00 -16.54
C TYR A 15 -24.83 14.23 -16.62
N PHE A 16 -25.57 13.91 -15.55
CA PHE A 16 -27.00 14.16 -15.42
C PHE A 16 -27.36 15.64 -15.59
N LEU A 17 -26.58 16.53 -14.96
CA LEU A 17 -26.82 17.96 -15.00
C LEU A 17 -26.55 18.55 -16.39
N ALA A 18 -25.54 18.07 -17.11
CA ALA A 18 -25.31 18.45 -18.50
C ALA A 18 -26.44 18.01 -19.43
N HIS A 19 -26.87 16.75 -19.31
CA HIS A 19 -27.94 16.22 -20.13
C HIS A 19 -29.29 16.90 -19.85
N LEU A 20 -29.50 17.40 -18.62
CA LEU A 20 -30.67 18.21 -18.25
C LEU A 20 -30.65 19.61 -18.89
N ILE A 21 -29.46 20.21 -19.02
CA ILE A 21 -29.29 21.51 -19.68
C ILE A 21 -29.48 21.35 -21.20
N GLU A 22 -28.95 20.27 -21.78
CA GLU A 22 -29.04 20.00 -23.22
C GLU A 22 -30.44 19.62 -23.69
N SER A 23 -31.20 18.89 -22.87
CA SER A 23 -32.61 18.57 -23.14
C SER A 23 -33.55 19.76 -22.92
N GLY A 24 -33.04 20.95 -22.61
CA GLY A 24 -33.86 22.13 -22.33
C GLY A 24 -34.69 22.00 -21.05
N GLY A 25 -34.27 21.15 -20.11
CA GLY A 25 -34.96 20.89 -18.85
C GLY A 25 -35.99 19.74 -18.89
N ASP A 26 -36.02 18.94 -19.96
CA ASP A 26 -36.88 17.74 -20.00
C ASP A 26 -36.32 16.64 -19.09
N TRP A 27 -36.89 16.57 -17.88
CA TRP A 27 -36.54 15.61 -16.86
C TRP A 27 -36.70 14.15 -17.31
N ASN A 28 -37.77 13.84 -18.07
CA ASN A 28 -38.06 12.46 -18.46
C ASN A 28 -37.08 11.96 -19.52
N GLN A 29 -36.74 12.81 -20.49
CA GLN A 29 -35.73 12.50 -21.51
C GLN A 29 -34.34 12.35 -20.87
N THR A 30 -33.99 13.23 -19.93
CA THR A 30 -32.70 13.21 -19.21
C THR A 30 -32.54 11.94 -18.37
N VAL A 31 -33.59 11.59 -17.61
CA VAL A 31 -33.59 10.38 -16.78
C VAL A 31 -33.54 9.12 -17.66
N ALA A 32 -34.23 9.11 -18.80
CA ALA A 32 -34.19 7.98 -19.74
C ALA A 32 -32.83 7.84 -20.44
N ALA A 33 -32.15 8.94 -20.77
CA ALA A 33 -30.84 8.89 -21.43
C ALA A 33 -29.71 8.52 -20.45
N VAL A 34 -29.68 9.17 -19.28
CA VAL A 34 -28.58 9.00 -18.29
C VAL A 34 -28.76 7.75 -17.44
N PHE A 35 -30.01 7.44 -17.10
CA PHE A 35 -30.33 6.33 -16.21
C PHE A 35 -31.24 5.28 -16.86
N GLY A 36 -31.62 5.37 -18.13
CA GLY A 36 -32.50 4.36 -18.76
C GLY A 36 -31.96 2.93 -18.66
N GLY A 37 -30.64 2.75 -18.77
CA GLY A 37 -29.99 1.46 -18.49
C GLY A 37 -29.89 1.13 -16.99
N ALA A 38 -29.72 2.13 -16.13
CA ALA A 38 -29.57 1.96 -14.69
C ALA A 38 -30.90 1.75 -13.93
N PHE A 39 -32.01 2.31 -14.41
CA PHE A 39 -33.38 2.07 -13.92
C PHE A 39 -34.01 0.83 -14.55
N ALA A 40 -33.47 0.32 -15.66
CA ALA A 40 -33.78 -1.03 -16.14
C ALA A 40 -33.24 -2.11 -15.18
N LEU A 41 -32.23 -1.78 -14.37
CA LEU A 41 -31.73 -2.62 -13.30
C LEU A 41 -32.57 -2.42 -12.02
N PRO A 42 -32.72 -3.47 -11.20
CA PRO A 42 -33.32 -3.34 -9.89
C PRO A 42 -32.63 -2.27 -9.04
N LEU A 43 -33.40 -1.47 -8.29
CA LEU A 43 -32.88 -0.39 -7.42
C LEU A 43 -31.77 -0.86 -6.45
N TRP A 44 -31.82 -2.12 -6.02
CA TRP A 44 -30.81 -2.71 -5.14
C TRP A 44 -29.43 -2.86 -5.79
N ARG A 45 -29.32 -2.80 -7.14
CA ARG A 45 -28.05 -2.81 -7.88
C ARG A 45 -27.59 -1.41 -8.30
N SER A 46 -28.51 -0.56 -8.76
CA SER A 46 -28.16 0.76 -9.28
C SER A 46 -27.68 1.72 -8.19
N ILE A 47 -28.29 1.69 -7.00
CA ILE A 47 -27.86 2.54 -5.87
C ILE A 47 -26.42 2.21 -5.44
N PRO A 48 -26.02 0.94 -5.20
CA PRO A 48 -24.63 0.61 -4.90
C PRO A 48 -23.63 1.00 -5.98
N LEU A 49 -23.97 0.85 -7.26
CA LEU A 49 -23.09 1.22 -8.38
C LEU A 49 -22.76 2.71 -8.39
N ILE A 50 -23.77 3.56 -8.21
CA ILE A 50 -23.57 5.03 -8.12
C ILE A 50 -22.70 5.35 -6.90
N ILE A 51 -22.96 4.70 -5.76
CA ILE A 51 -22.18 4.91 -4.53
C ILE A 51 -20.73 4.46 -4.72
N LEU A 52 -20.49 3.33 -5.39
CA LEU A 52 -19.16 2.79 -5.66
C LEU A 52 -18.39 3.69 -6.61
N SER A 53 -19.00 4.13 -7.72
CA SER A 53 -18.40 5.04 -8.69
C SER A 53 -18.01 6.39 -8.05
N VAL A 54 -18.96 7.07 -7.39
CA VAL A 54 -18.68 8.34 -6.71
C VAL A 54 -17.69 8.14 -5.56
N GLY A 55 -17.85 7.05 -4.80
CA GLY A 55 -16.99 6.68 -3.69
C GLY A 55 -15.55 6.42 -4.13
N PHE A 56 -15.36 5.80 -5.30
CA PHE A 56 -14.06 5.53 -5.90
C PHE A 56 -13.32 6.82 -6.22
N ASP A 57 -13.96 7.76 -6.92
CA ASP A 57 -13.32 9.03 -7.27
C ASP A 57 -13.01 9.90 -6.05
N VAL A 58 -13.93 9.94 -5.08
CA VAL A 58 -13.68 10.58 -3.79
C VAL A 58 -12.49 9.93 -3.09
N TYR A 59 -12.42 8.60 -3.11
CA TYR A 59 -11.34 7.83 -2.51
C TYR A 59 -9.99 8.11 -3.18
N LEU A 60 -9.93 8.15 -4.52
CA LEU A 60 -8.70 8.47 -5.26
C LEU A 60 -8.21 9.88 -4.96
N LEU A 61 -9.09 10.89 -5.03
CA LEU A 61 -8.74 12.28 -4.72
C LEU A 61 -8.29 12.43 -3.26
N TRP A 62 -8.98 11.76 -2.34
CA TRP A 62 -8.56 11.69 -0.94
C TRP A 62 -7.19 11.03 -0.81
N LEU A 63 -6.94 9.94 -1.54
CA LEU A 63 -5.70 9.17 -1.47
C LEU A 63 -4.50 9.98 -1.98
N VAL A 64 -4.65 10.77 -3.05
CA VAL A 64 -3.61 11.69 -3.54
C VAL A 64 -3.23 12.72 -2.48
N ARG A 65 -4.22 13.26 -1.75
CA ARG A 65 -3.97 14.21 -0.66
C ARG A 65 -3.37 13.51 0.57
N HIS A 66 -3.92 12.35 0.92
CA HIS A 66 -3.53 11.57 2.08
C HIS A 66 -2.08 11.12 1.97
N SER A 67 -1.67 10.55 0.82
CA SER A 67 -0.31 10.09 0.58
C SER A 67 0.72 11.20 0.81
N ARG A 68 0.48 12.41 0.28
CA ARG A 68 1.37 13.57 0.44
C ARG A 68 1.52 14.00 1.90
N LEU A 69 0.40 14.09 2.63
CA LEU A 69 0.41 14.47 4.05
C LEU A 69 0.98 13.37 4.95
N HIS A 70 0.76 12.11 4.59
CA HIS A 70 1.27 10.96 5.30
C HIS A 70 2.80 10.92 5.14
N ILE A 71 3.32 11.01 3.92
CA ILE A 71 4.77 11.05 3.66
C ILE A 71 5.44 12.24 4.36
N ALA A 72 4.81 13.42 4.39
CA ALA A 72 5.34 14.59 5.10
C ALA A 72 5.43 14.39 6.62
N ARG A 73 4.47 13.69 7.23
CA ARG A 73 4.52 13.35 8.66
C ARG A 73 5.62 12.33 8.96
N TYR A 74 5.71 11.29 8.14
CA TYR A 74 6.71 10.23 8.32
C TYR A 74 8.13 10.70 8.06
N ALA A 75 8.33 11.67 7.17
CA ALA A 75 9.63 12.30 6.97
C ALA A 75 10.19 12.90 8.27
N LYS A 76 9.33 13.43 9.14
CA LYS A 76 9.73 13.97 10.46
C LYS A 76 10.08 12.87 11.47
N GLU A 77 9.39 11.74 11.41
CA GLU A 77 9.64 10.59 12.30
C GLU A 77 10.89 9.79 11.92
N ILE A 78 11.23 9.73 10.63
CA ILE A 78 12.39 8.99 10.11
C ILE A 78 13.68 9.84 10.13
N ALA A 79 13.56 11.17 10.04
CA ALA A 79 14.69 12.09 10.10
C ALA A 79 15.69 11.82 11.26
N PRO A 80 15.27 11.55 12.52
CA PRO A 80 16.19 11.28 13.62
C PRO A 80 16.90 9.92 13.55
N LEU A 81 16.41 8.97 12.73
CA LEU A 81 17.01 7.61 12.60
C LEU A 81 18.17 7.56 11.59
N ARG A 82 18.42 8.66 10.86
CA ARG A 82 19.43 8.72 9.81
C ARG A 82 20.57 9.67 10.18
N ALA A 83 21.80 9.29 9.83
CA ALA A 83 22.99 10.13 10.05
C ALA A 83 22.94 11.49 9.31
N ASP A 84 22.27 11.55 8.15
CA ASP A 84 22.09 12.79 7.34
C ASP A 84 20.84 13.62 7.70
N GLY A 85 20.08 13.23 8.73
CA GLY A 85 18.87 13.96 9.16
C GLY A 85 17.79 14.10 8.06
N GLU A 86 17.10 15.25 8.05
CA GLU A 86 16.00 15.55 7.12
C GLU A 86 16.45 15.68 5.65
N ALA A 87 17.69 16.10 5.39
CA ALA A 87 18.19 16.35 4.04
C ALA A 87 18.32 15.05 3.23
N GLY A 88 18.71 13.96 3.90
CA GLY A 88 18.79 12.63 3.30
C GLY A 88 17.41 12.06 2.92
N VAL A 89 16.44 12.21 3.82
CA VAL A 89 15.03 11.80 3.57
C VAL A 89 14.46 12.60 2.40
N ARG A 90 14.70 13.91 2.36
CA ARG A 90 14.24 14.80 1.29
C ARG A 90 14.90 14.51 -0.06
N ARG A 91 16.14 13.99 -0.07
CA ARG A 91 16.82 13.54 -1.31
C ARG A 91 16.21 12.25 -1.88
N ILE A 92 15.88 11.28 -1.01
CA ILE A 92 15.26 10.01 -1.43
C ILE A 92 13.82 10.23 -1.90
N PHE A 93 13.02 10.91 -1.10
CA PHE A 93 11.64 11.27 -1.47
C PHE A 93 11.59 12.46 -2.43
N GLY A 94 12.72 13.08 -2.79
CA GLY A 94 12.77 14.12 -3.83
C GLY A 94 12.29 13.61 -5.19
N HIS A 95 12.57 12.32 -5.49
CA HIS A 95 12.05 11.65 -6.69
C HIS A 95 10.53 11.43 -6.67
N LEU A 96 9.88 11.46 -5.49
CA LEU A 96 8.41 11.45 -5.36
C LEU A 96 7.79 12.67 -6.06
N TYR A 97 8.50 13.80 -6.07
CA TYR A 97 8.05 15.04 -6.69
C TYR A 97 8.35 15.11 -8.19
N TRP A 98 8.96 14.07 -8.76
CA TRP A 98 9.21 14.06 -10.19
C TRP A 98 7.89 13.89 -10.94
N ARG A 99 7.53 14.90 -11.74
CA ARG A 99 6.26 14.92 -12.49
C ARG A 99 6.32 14.13 -13.80
N LEU A 100 7.51 13.84 -14.33
CA LEU A 100 7.65 13.16 -15.62
C LEU A 100 7.02 11.77 -15.66
N PRO A 101 7.22 10.89 -14.65
CA PRO A 101 6.58 9.58 -14.64
C PRO A 101 5.06 9.66 -14.55
N VAL A 102 4.53 10.65 -13.82
CA VAL A 102 3.09 10.88 -13.70
C VAL A 102 2.50 11.29 -15.05
N ILE A 103 3.15 12.22 -15.77
CA ILE A 103 2.70 12.65 -17.09
C ILE A 103 2.73 11.49 -18.09
N GLY A 104 3.80 10.69 -18.09
CA GLY A 104 3.92 9.52 -18.97
C GLY A 104 2.85 8.46 -18.68
N LEU A 105 2.61 8.13 -17.41
CA LEU A 105 1.59 7.17 -17.03
C LEU A 105 0.18 7.69 -17.31
N SER A 106 -0.06 8.98 -17.06
CA SER A 106 -1.32 9.67 -17.37
C SER A 106 -1.62 9.64 -18.86
N ALA A 107 -0.62 9.88 -19.72
CA ALA A 107 -0.80 9.80 -21.17
C ALA A 107 -1.08 8.37 -21.62
N ALA A 108 -0.39 7.38 -21.05
CA ALA A 108 -0.63 5.97 -21.36
C ALA A 108 -2.03 5.51 -20.95
N PHE A 109 -2.49 5.92 -19.76
CA PHE A 109 -3.85 5.63 -19.30
C PHE A 109 -4.90 6.37 -20.10
N GLY A 110 -4.69 7.66 -20.39
CA GLY A 110 -5.61 8.42 -21.24
C GLY A 110 -5.76 7.79 -22.62
N LEU A 111 -4.66 7.35 -23.23
CA LEU A 111 -4.71 6.62 -24.50
C LEU A 111 -5.42 5.27 -24.36
N PHE A 112 -5.11 4.49 -23.31
CA PHE A 112 -5.77 3.21 -23.05
C PHE A 112 -7.29 3.39 -22.92
N PHE A 113 -7.74 4.31 -22.06
CA PHE A 113 -9.17 4.58 -21.88
C PHE A 113 -9.83 5.16 -23.13
N ALA A 114 -9.13 5.99 -23.91
CA ALA A 114 -9.63 6.49 -25.19
C ALA A 114 -9.86 5.35 -26.20
N LEU A 115 -8.98 4.35 -26.23
CA LEU A 115 -9.14 3.15 -27.07
C LEU A 115 -10.26 2.23 -26.56
N LEU A 116 -10.61 2.32 -25.28
CA LEU A 116 -11.75 1.62 -24.69
C LEU A 116 -13.06 2.41 -24.78
N LEU A 117 -13.07 3.63 -25.31
CA LEU A 117 -14.30 4.41 -25.44
C LEU A 117 -15.25 3.76 -26.46
N GLU A 118 -16.55 3.84 -26.19
CA GLU A 118 -17.56 3.41 -27.16
C GLU A 118 -17.70 4.41 -28.31
N PRO A 119 -18.19 3.96 -29.48
CA PRO A 119 -18.54 4.88 -30.55
C PRO A 119 -19.49 5.95 -30.01
N ILE A 120 -19.20 7.20 -30.32
CA ILE A 120 -19.97 8.35 -29.83
C ILE A 120 -21.43 8.20 -30.32
N PRO A 121 -22.42 8.19 -29.41
CA PRO A 121 -23.83 8.12 -29.76
C PRO A 121 -24.27 9.27 -30.68
N SER A 122 -25.31 9.06 -31.50
CA SER A 122 -25.81 10.09 -32.42
C SER A 122 -26.48 11.28 -31.73
N ASP A 123 -26.89 11.12 -30.48
CA ASP A 123 -27.49 12.11 -29.57
C ASP A 123 -26.46 12.80 -28.65
N PHE A 124 -25.16 12.58 -28.90
CA PHE A 124 -24.09 13.12 -28.08
C PHE A 124 -23.97 14.64 -28.24
N GLY A 125 -24.30 15.37 -27.18
CA GLY A 125 -24.28 16.82 -27.14
C GLY A 125 -22.90 17.43 -26.92
N PHE A 126 -22.86 18.77 -26.90
CA PHE A 126 -21.64 19.55 -26.66
C PHE A 126 -21.14 19.43 -25.21
N PHE A 127 -22.05 19.46 -24.24
CA PHE A 127 -21.71 19.35 -22.81
C PHE A 127 -21.32 17.92 -22.44
N ASP A 128 -21.94 16.91 -23.06
CA ASP A 128 -21.50 15.52 -22.95
C ASP A 128 -20.07 15.35 -23.46
N PHE A 129 -19.76 15.93 -24.63
CA PHE A 129 -18.40 15.97 -25.15
C PHE A 129 -17.42 16.67 -24.21
N LEU A 130 -17.82 17.80 -23.62
CA LEU A 130 -16.98 18.53 -22.68
C LEU A 130 -16.69 17.72 -21.41
N ILE A 131 -17.71 17.08 -20.82
CA ILE A 131 -17.56 16.27 -19.60
C ILE A 131 -16.73 15.02 -19.86
N VAL A 132 -17.07 14.26 -20.91
CA VAL A 132 -16.33 13.03 -21.24
C VAL A 132 -14.89 13.37 -21.61
N GLY A 133 -14.65 14.42 -22.40
CA GLY A 133 -13.32 14.88 -22.75
C GLY A 133 -12.51 15.36 -21.55
N LEU A 134 -13.14 16.11 -20.64
CA LEU A 134 -12.48 16.57 -19.40
C LEU A 134 -12.15 15.39 -18.48
N ASN A 135 -13.05 14.42 -18.33
CA ASN A 135 -12.83 13.22 -17.54
C ASN A 135 -11.73 12.35 -18.14
N LEU A 136 -11.68 12.23 -19.46
CA LEU A 136 -10.63 11.48 -20.17
C LEU A 136 -9.23 12.10 -19.98
N LEU A 137 -9.15 13.39 -19.67
CA LEU A 137 -7.89 14.03 -19.30
C LEU A 137 -7.62 13.95 -17.79
N PHE A 138 -8.64 14.19 -16.97
CA PHE A 138 -8.51 14.37 -15.53
C PHE A 138 -8.36 13.06 -14.76
N LEU A 139 -9.23 12.06 -15.01
CA LEU A 139 -9.21 10.80 -14.26
C LEU A 139 -7.90 10.02 -14.48
N PRO A 140 -7.37 9.87 -15.71
CA PRO A 140 -6.09 9.21 -15.93
C PRO A 140 -4.93 9.90 -15.21
N PHE A 141 -4.99 11.22 -15.05
CA PHE A 141 -3.99 11.96 -14.29
C PHE A 141 -4.08 11.65 -12.79
N VAL A 142 -5.28 11.56 -12.24
CA VAL A 142 -5.52 11.18 -10.84
C VAL A 142 -5.05 9.74 -10.58
N ASP A 143 -5.42 8.80 -11.46
CA ASP A 143 -4.98 7.40 -11.39
C ASP A 143 -3.47 7.28 -11.44
N ALA A 144 -2.84 7.97 -12.41
CA ALA A 144 -1.39 8.01 -12.54
C ALA A 144 -0.72 8.55 -11.29
N GLN A 145 -1.28 9.59 -10.69
CA GLN A 145 -0.76 10.16 -9.45
C GLN A 145 -0.89 9.18 -8.28
N VAL A 146 -1.99 8.43 -8.17
CA VAL A 146 -2.17 7.41 -7.12
C VAL A 146 -1.15 6.29 -7.27
N ILE A 147 -1.00 5.73 -8.47
CA ILE A 147 -0.02 4.65 -8.73
C ILE A 147 1.40 5.14 -8.47
N TRP A 148 1.76 6.33 -8.97
CA TRP A 148 3.09 6.87 -8.74
C TRP A 148 3.37 7.12 -7.25
N ASN A 149 2.40 7.66 -6.51
CA ASN A 149 2.54 7.84 -5.06
C ASN A 149 2.80 6.50 -4.36
N TYR A 150 2.09 5.44 -4.77
CA TYR A 150 2.29 4.10 -4.23
C TYR A 150 3.71 3.58 -4.54
N VAL A 151 4.09 3.58 -5.81
CA VAL A 151 5.42 3.13 -6.28
C VAL A 151 6.52 3.87 -5.55
N ALA A 152 6.46 5.19 -5.50
CA ALA A 152 7.50 6.01 -4.90
C ALA A 152 7.55 5.87 -3.37
N THR A 153 6.42 5.61 -2.69
CA THR A 153 6.41 5.30 -1.26
C THR A 153 7.09 3.96 -0.99
N VAL A 154 6.68 2.91 -1.71
CA VAL A 154 7.23 1.55 -1.57
C VAL A 154 8.72 1.51 -1.92
N TRP A 155 9.09 2.16 -3.03
CA TRP A 155 10.48 2.28 -3.47
C TRP A 155 11.32 3.11 -2.51
N GLY A 156 10.78 4.21 -1.98
CA GLY A 156 11.42 5.04 -0.98
C GLY A 156 11.75 4.26 0.29
N VAL A 157 10.77 3.49 0.80
CA VAL A 157 10.99 2.59 1.95
C VAL A 157 12.01 1.50 1.62
N HIS A 158 11.91 0.88 0.44
CA HIS A 158 12.86 -0.15 0.01
C HIS A 158 14.30 0.38 0.02
N ARG A 159 14.52 1.58 -0.54
CA ARG A 159 15.83 2.24 -0.59
C ARG A 159 16.34 2.61 0.80
N ILE A 160 15.48 3.15 1.66
CA ILE A 160 15.84 3.43 3.07
C ILE A 160 16.27 2.15 3.77
N GLY A 161 15.57 1.04 3.53
CA GLY A 161 15.93 -0.27 4.05
C GLY A 161 17.24 -0.86 3.48
N ARG A 162 17.88 -0.22 2.49
CA ARG A 162 19.19 -0.62 1.96
C ARG A 162 20.33 0.27 2.44
N GLU A 163 20.04 1.43 3.01
CA GLU A 163 21.04 2.37 3.54
C GLU A 163 21.35 2.05 5.02
N ALA A 164 22.55 2.41 5.49
CA ALA A 164 22.97 2.15 6.87
C ALA A 164 22.19 3.03 7.86
N LEU A 165 21.09 2.49 8.39
CA LEU A 165 20.29 3.15 9.42
C LEU A 165 21.00 3.06 10.78
N ARG A 166 20.93 4.14 11.58
CA ARG A 166 21.30 4.09 13.00
C ARG A 166 20.12 3.47 13.75
N LEU A 167 20.14 2.14 13.82
CA LEU A 167 19.11 1.37 14.51
C LEU A 167 19.16 1.68 16.02
N ARG A 168 17.99 1.78 16.65
CA ARG A 168 17.94 1.90 18.12
C ARG A 168 18.38 0.58 18.76
N PRO A 169 19.04 0.61 19.92
CA PRO A 169 19.39 -0.61 20.64
C PRO A 169 18.14 -1.46 20.88
N ALA A 170 18.21 -2.77 20.62
CA ALA A 170 17.08 -3.69 20.77
C ALA A 170 16.49 -3.73 22.20
N PHE A 171 17.24 -3.26 23.19
CA PHE A 171 16.79 -3.11 24.58
C PHE A 171 15.79 -1.95 24.76
N GLU A 172 15.93 -0.88 23.99
CA GLU A 172 15.03 0.28 24.05
C GLU A 172 13.80 0.10 23.17
N ASP A 173 13.97 -0.53 22.00
CA ASP A 173 12.88 -0.82 21.08
C ASP A 173 13.08 -2.18 20.40
N PRO A 174 12.22 -3.19 20.70
CA PRO A 174 12.25 -4.50 20.03
C PRO A 174 12.10 -4.43 18.52
N MET A 175 11.53 -3.32 17.99
CA MET A 175 11.29 -3.08 16.57
C MET A 175 12.42 -2.23 15.94
N LEU A 176 13.50 -1.95 16.67
CA LEU A 176 14.70 -1.22 16.22
C LEU A 176 14.41 0.20 15.67
N GLY A 177 13.25 0.79 15.99
CA GLY A 177 12.76 2.02 15.39
C GLY A 177 12.19 1.88 13.97
N LEU A 178 12.07 0.65 13.45
CA LEU A 178 11.64 0.37 12.07
C LEU A 178 10.11 0.26 11.90
N ARG A 179 9.35 0.34 13.00
CA ARG A 179 7.87 0.30 12.99
C ARG A 179 7.25 1.32 12.02
N PRO A 180 7.68 2.60 11.97
CA PRO A 180 7.09 3.58 11.05
C PRO A 180 7.36 3.26 9.56
N LEU A 181 8.52 2.67 9.23
CA LEU A 181 8.82 2.27 7.85
C LEU A 181 7.90 1.12 7.40
N GLY A 182 7.68 0.18 8.31
CA GLY A 182 6.76 -0.92 8.13
C GLY A 182 5.31 -0.52 7.94
N SER A 183 4.79 0.33 8.84
CA SER A 183 3.41 0.83 8.77
C SER A 183 3.20 1.72 7.54
N LEU A 184 4.21 2.45 7.09
CA LEU A 184 4.14 3.25 5.86
C LEU A 184 3.98 2.37 4.62
N ALA A 185 4.81 1.33 4.47
CA ALA A 185 4.74 0.42 3.32
C ALA A 185 3.44 -0.42 3.32
N LEU A 186 3.05 -0.96 4.48
CA LEU A 186 1.82 -1.72 4.63
C LEU A 186 0.58 -0.83 4.46
N GLY A 187 0.59 0.38 5.03
CA GLY A 187 -0.49 1.35 4.88
C GLY A 187 -0.68 1.78 3.42
N ALA A 188 0.40 2.15 2.73
CA ALA A 188 0.35 2.48 1.30
C ALA A 188 -0.22 1.32 0.47
N THR A 189 0.18 0.09 0.80
CA THR A 189 -0.33 -1.11 0.12
C THR A 189 -1.81 -1.38 0.44
N PHE A 190 -2.22 -1.19 1.70
CA PHE A 190 -3.61 -1.31 2.11
C PHE A 190 -4.49 -0.31 1.36
N TYR A 191 -4.06 0.95 1.22
CA TYR A 191 -4.83 1.94 0.47
C TYR A 191 -4.89 1.65 -1.03
N PHE A 192 -3.79 1.18 -1.63
CA PHE A 192 -3.78 0.77 -3.04
C PHE A 192 -4.76 -0.38 -3.31
N PHE A 193 -4.71 -1.44 -2.49
CA PHE A 193 -5.65 -2.55 -2.60
C PHE A 193 -7.08 -2.17 -2.19
N GLY A 194 -7.26 -1.15 -1.35
CA GLY A 194 -8.56 -0.56 -1.04
C GLY A 194 -9.21 0.07 -2.26
N ALA A 195 -8.48 0.89 -3.03
CA ALA A 195 -8.96 1.43 -4.31
C ALA A 195 -9.33 0.30 -5.27
N LEU A 196 -8.48 -0.72 -5.36
CA LEU A 196 -8.68 -1.88 -6.23
C LEU A 196 -9.90 -2.72 -5.81
N ALA A 197 -10.18 -2.84 -4.51
CA ALA A 197 -11.37 -3.54 -4.04
C ALA A 197 -12.66 -2.82 -4.43
N ILE A 198 -12.66 -1.47 -4.38
CA ILE A 198 -13.82 -0.66 -4.79
C ILE A 198 -14.07 -0.84 -6.29
N ILE A 199 -13.03 -0.73 -7.14
CA ILE A 199 -13.20 -0.88 -8.58
C ILE A 199 -13.62 -2.30 -8.98
N ILE A 200 -13.08 -3.33 -8.30
CA ILE A 200 -13.48 -4.73 -8.54
C ILE A 200 -14.94 -4.94 -8.13
N ALA A 201 -15.40 -4.34 -7.03
CA ALA A 201 -16.79 -4.42 -6.61
C ALA A 201 -17.72 -3.74 -7.62
N ASP A 202 -17.34 -2.57 -8.15
CA ASP A 202 -18.07 -1.84 -9.18
C ASP A 202 -18.24 -2.69 -10.46
N VAL A 203 -17.14 -3.25 -10.95
CA VAL A 203 -17.12 -4.14 -12.13
C VAL A 203 -17.94 -5.42 -11.93
N THR A 204 -17.96 -5.95 -10.71
CA THR A 204 -18.71 -7.17 -10.39
C THR A 204 -20.22 -6.93 -10.31
N LEU A 205 -20.63 -5.73 -9.88
CA LEU A 205 -22.03 -5.34 -9.79
C LEU A 205 -22.58 -4.79 -11.11
N SER A 206 -21.70 -4.35 -12.02
CA SER A 206 -22.09 -3.83 -13.33
C SER A 206 -22.72 -4.94 -14.19
N PRO A 207 -23.87 -4.66 -14.83
CA PRO A 207 -24.52 -5.64 -15.72
C PRO A 207 -23.78 -5.82 -17.03
N ASP A 208 -22.99 -4.82 -17.43
CA ASP A 208 -22.34 -4.81 -18.73
C ASP A 208 -21.19 -5.82 -18.76
N PRO A 209 -21.01 -6.53 -19.89
CA PRO A 209 -19.91 -7.47 -20.03
C PRO A 209 -18.58 -6.72 -19.95
N VAL A 210 -17.68 -7.24 -19.11
CA VAL A 210 -16.41 -6.55 -18.87
C VAL A 210 -15.50 -6.77 -20.06
N ARG A 211 -15.01 -5.68 -20.66
CA ARG A 211 -14.09 -5.76 -21.80
C ARG A 211 -12.83 -6.54 -21.40
N PRO A 212 -12.37 -7.54 -22.19
CA PRO A 212 -11.19 -8.33 -21.86
C PRO A 212 -9.93 -7.49 -21.61
N ALA A 213 -9.77 -6.39 -22.36
CA ALA A 213 -8.65 -5.45 -22.17
C ALA A 213 -8.67 -4.77 -20.79
N TYR A 214 -9.86 -4.40 -20.29
CA TYR A 214 -10.02 -3.79 -18.97
C TYR A 214 -9.78 -4.81 -17.84
N LEU A 215 -10.27 -6.04 -18.01
CA LEU A 215 -9.97 -7.15 -17.11
C LEU A 215 -8.46 -7.43 -17.02
N ALA A 216 -7.78 -7.51 -18.17
CA ALA A 216 -6.34 -7.69 -18.22
C ALA A 216 -5.60 -6.55 -17.50
N PHE A 217 -6.04 -5.31 -17.69
CA PHE A 217 -5.50 -4.15 -16.99
C PHE A 217 -5.63 -4.28 -15.47
N LEU A 218 -6.80 -4.68 -14.95
CA LEU A 218 -7.01 -4.91 -13.52
C LEU A 218 -6.10 -6.03 -12.98
N ILE A 219 -5.96 -7.15 -13.69
CA ILE A 219 -5.08 -8.25 -13.29
C ILE A 219 -3.63 -7.77 -13.21
N VAL A 220 -3.16 -7.03 -14.22
CA VAL A 220 -1.81 -6.46 -14.22
C VAL A 220 -1.63 -5.52 -13.02
N LEU A 221 -2.62 -4.69 -12.71
CA LEU A 221 -2.57 -3.76 -11.59
C LEU A 221 -2.52 -4.49 -10.23
N VAL A 222 -3.30 -5.56 -10.06
CA VAL A 222 -3.26 -6.44 -8.88
C VAL A 222 -1.86 -7.05 -8.71
N LEU A 223 -1.34 -7.68 -9.76
CA LEU A 223 -0.03 -8.35 -9.74
C LEU A 223 1.11 -7.36 -9.51
N PHE A 224 1.02 -6.18 -10.13
CA PHE A 224 1.98 -5.09 -9.95
C PHE A 224 2.01 -4.61 -8.50
N GLY A 225 0.84 -4.34 -7.90
CA GLY A 225 0.74 -3.95 -6.50
C GLY A 225 1.27 -5.02 -5.56
N ALA A 226 0.89 -6.28 -5.78
CA ALA A 226 1.36 -7.41 -4.98
C ALA A 226 2.88 -7.60 -5.10
N GLY A 227 3.42 -7.52 -6.32
CA GLY A 227 4.86 -7.63 -6.59
C GLY A 227 5.67 -6.54 -5.89
N LEU A 228 5.18 -5.29 -5.94
CA LEU A 228 5.84 -4.16 -5.29
C LEU A 228 5.88 -4.27 -3.77
N LEU A 229 4.85 -4.83 -3.13
CA LEU A 229 4.82 -5.07 -1.69
C LEU A 229 6.03 -5.89 -1.21
N PHE A 230 6.53 -6.83 -2.02
CA PHE A 230 7.69 -7.65 -1.62
C PHE A 230 9.00 -6.86 -1.49
N LEU A 231 9.16 -5.74 -2.18
CA LEU A 231 10.39 -4.94 -2.13
C LEU A 231 10.73 -4.46 -0.70
N PRO A 232 9.87 -3.71 0.00
CA PRO A 232 10.14 -3.26 1.37
C PRO A 232 10.16 -4.43 2.36
N LEU A 233 9.36 -5.48 2.14
CA LEU A 233 9.38 -6.70 2.96
C LEU A 233 10.78 -7.33 2.96
N ILE A 234 11.40 -7.48 1.79
CA ILE A 234 12.72 -8.10 1.65
C ILE A 234 13.81 -7.21 2.26
N SER A 235 13.80 -5.89 2.01
CA SER A 235 14.89 -5.03 2.52
C SER A 235 14.85 -4.90 4.04
N ILE A 236 13.66 -4.71 4.63
CA ILE A 236 13.49 -4.62 6.10
C ILE A 236 13.80 -5.97 6.75
N HIS A 237 13.34 -7.08 6.17
CA HIS A 237 13.67 -8.41 6.70
C HIS A 237 15.19 -8.65 6.72
N ARG A 238 15.91 -8.29 5.65
CA ARG A 238 17.37 -8.41 5.60
C ARG A 238 18.07 -7.56 6.67
N LEU A 239 17.60 -6.33 6.91
CA LEU A 239 18.13 -5.47 7.98
C LEU A 239 17.97 -6.11 9.36
N MET A 240 16.77 -6.61 9.65
CA MET A 240 16.49 -7.26 10.93
C MET A 240 17.31 -8.53 11.16
N VAL A 241 17.48 -9.35 10.11
CA VAL A 241 18.31 -10.56 10.19
C VAL A 241 19.78 -10.20 10.39
N ALA A 242 20.27 -9.16 9.73
CA ALA A 242 21.63 -8.68 9.91
C ALA A 242 21.87 -8.18 11.36
N GLU A 243 20.92 -7.43 11.91
CA GLU A 243 21.03 -6.93 13.29
C GLU A 243 20.91 -8.04 14.32
N LYS A 244 19.98 -8.99 14.13
CA LYS A 244 19.85 -10.19 14.98
C LYS A 244 21.16 -10.99 14.98
N ARG A 245 21.82 -11.15 13.82
CA ARG A 245 23.13 -11.82 13.72
C ARG A 245 24.21 -11.04 14.46
N ARG A 246 24.27 -9.70 14.31
CA ARG A 246 25.25 -8.87 15.03
C ARG A 246 25.07 -8.94 16.54
N ALA A 247 23.84 -8.80 17.02
CA ALA A 247 23.52 -8.94 18.45
C ALA A 247 23.91 -10.33 18.99
N SER A 248 23.63 -11.40 18.23
CA SER A 248 24.00 -12.76 18.58
C SER A 248 25.53 -12.98 18.63
N VAL A 249 26.28 -12.40 17.70
CA VAL A 249 27.75 -12.49 17.68
C VAL A 249 28.35 -11.71 18.86
N THR A 250 27.89 -10.49 19.14
CA THR A 250 28.36 -9.69 20.28
C THR A 250 28.03 -10.34 21.61
N ALA A 251 26.84 -10.96 21.73
CA ALA A 251 26.47 -11.74 22.90
C ALA A 251 27.39 -12.97 23.05
N SER A 252 27.65 -13.69 21.96
CA SER A 252 28.53 -14.88 21.96
C SER A 252 29.99 -14.53 22.27
N SER A 253 30.50 -13.38 21.83
CA SER A 253 31.87 -12.95 22.15
C SER A 253 32.02 -12.58 23.62
N ARG A 254 31.04 -11.87 24.20
CA ARG A 254 30.99 -11.62 25.66
C ARG A 254 30.86 -12.91 26.46
N ALA A 255 30.10 -13.88 25.94
CA ALA A 255 30.04 -15.21 26.52
C ALA A 255 31.42 -15.87 26.55
N GLY A 256 32.15 -15.83 25.44
CA GLY A 256 33.51 -16.36 25.33
C GLY A 256 34.46 -15.80 26.40
N GLU A 257 34.37 -14.50 26.70
CA GLU A 257 35.17 -13.86 27.76
C GLU A 257 34.76 -14.32 29.18
N VAL A 258 33.47 -14.58 29.41
CA VAL A 258 32.94 -15.08 30.69
C VAL A 258 33.20 -16.59 30.88
N TYR A 259 33.20 -17.38 29.79
CA TYR A 259 33.39 -18.83 29.80
C TYR A 259 34.85 -19.28 29.64
N ALA A 260 35.73 -18.52 28.99
CA ALA A 260 37.15 -18.87 28.85
C ALA A 260 37.88 -19.12 30.19
N PRO A 261 37.62 -18.36 31.28
CA PRO A 261 38.18 -18.63 32.59
C PRO A 261 37.64 -19.91 33.25
N LEU A 262 36.49 -20.44 32.79
CA LEU A 262 35.86 -21.66 33.34
C LEU A 262 36.49 -22.94 32.79
N MET A 263 36.91 -22.95 31.52
CA MET A 263 37.58 -24.09 30.88
C MET A 263 39.03 -24.28 31.33
N ALA A 264 39.64 -23.24 31.90
CA ALA A 264 41.05 -23.23 32.29
C ALA A 264 41.33 -23.80 33.70
N ARG A 265 40.30 -24.14 34.51
CA ARG A 265 40.48 -24.52 35.92
C ARG A 265 40.33 -26.03 36.16
N ASN A 266 41.38 -26.65 36.70
CA ASN A 266 41.42 -28.06 37.07
C ASN A 266 40.65 -28.34 38.39
N PRO A 267 39.92 -29.45 38.53
CA PRO A 267 38.83 -29.61 39.51
C PRO A 267 39.24 -30.22 40.87
N THR A 268 40.40 -29.87 41.44
CA THR A 268 41.01 -30.70 42.50
C THR A 268 41.15 -30.06 43.90
N SER A 269 40.34 -29.07 44.30
CA SER A 269 40.44 -28.53 45.68
C SER A 269 39.09 -28.10 46.26
N GLU A 270 38.90 -28.38 47.55
CA GLU A 270 37.67 -28.07 48.32
C GLU A 270 37.39 -26.57 48.40
N PRO A 271 36.11 -26.16 48.28
CA PRO A 271 35.77 -24.77 47.98
C PRO A 271 35.80 -23.87 49.22
N SER A 272 36.61 -22.83 49.15
CA SER A 272 36.63 -21.71 50.09
C SER A 272 35.37 -20.83 49.98
N LEU A 273 35.04 -20.09 51.04
CA LEU A 273 33.88 -19.15 51.07
C LEU A 273 33.99 -18.06 49.98
N HIS A 274 35.21 -17.72 49.57
CA HIS A 274 35.47 -16.86 48.41
C HIS A 274 35.07 -17.51 47.10
N GLU A 275 35.27 -18.83 46.94
CA GLU A 275 34.83 -19.58 45.76
C GLU A 275 33.32 -19.71 45.68
N VAL A 276 32.60 -19.79 46.81
CA VAL A 276 31.12 -19.78 46.80
C VAL A 276 30.56 -18.44 46.35
N ARG A 277 31.15 -17.31 46.81
CA ARG A 277 30.78 -15.97 46.33
C ARG A 277 31.07 -15.83 44.83
N ASP A 278 32.21 -16.35 44.39
CA ASP A 278 32.61 -16.31 42.99
C ASP A 278 31.71 -17.21 42.12
N LEU A 279 31.27 -18.35 42.65
CA LEU A 279 30.29 -19.24 42.02
C LEU A 279 28.92 -18.57 41.90
N LEU A 280 28.45 -17.86 42.93
CA LEU A 280 27.18 -17.11 42.90
C LEU A 280 27.21 -15.98 41.87
N LEU A 281 28.28 -15.19 41.85
CA LEU A 281 28.48 -14.13 40.84
C LEU A 281 28.54 -14.71 39.42
N ARG A 282 29.20 -15.87 39.25
CA ARG A 282 29.25 -16.60 37.96
C ARG A 282 27.90 -17.16 37.53
N THR A 283 27.14 -17.77 38.44
CA THR A 283 25.82 -18.33 38.14
C THR A 283 24.84 -17.22 37.75
N HIS A 284 24.93 -16.07 38.43
CA HIS A 284 24.17 -14.88 38.07
C HIS A 284 24.53 -14.37 36.66
N GLY A 285 25.83 -14.35 36.31
CA GLY A 285 26.29 -14.01 34.96
C GLY A 285 25.77 -14.94 33.87
N ILE A 286 25.74 -16.26 34.14
CA ILE A 286 25.20 -17.27 33.21
C ILE A 286 23.69 -17.11 33.02
N LEU A 287 22.95 -16.84 34.10
CA LEU A 287 21.50 -16.61 34.03
C LEU A 287 21.16 -15.35 33.24
N LEU A 288 21.89 -14.25 33.49
CA LEU A 288 21.75 -13.01 32.71
C LEU A 288 22.05 -13.24 31.23
N HIS A 289 23.10 -14.00 30.92
CA HIS A 289 23.45 -14.31 29.54
C HIS A 289 22.37 -15.17 28.84
N ARG A 290 21.84 -16.20 29.51
CA ARG A 290 20.73 -17.00 28.98
C ARG A 290 19.47 -16.19 28.81
N GLU A 291 19.19 -15.24 29.71
CA GLU A 291 18.02 -14.36 29.57
C GLU A 291 18.19 -13.42 28.37
N GLU A 292 19.41 -12.91 28.15
CA GLU A 292 19.75 -12.07 26.99
C GLU A 292 19.68 -12.86 25.68
N GLU A 293 20.21 -14.09 25.64
CA GLU A 293 20.12 -14.99 24.49
C GLU A 293 18.66 -15.36 24.18
N ARG A 294 17.86 -15.67 25.21
CA ARG A 294 16.43 -15.98 25.05
C ARG A 294 15.66 -14.76 24.55
N ARG A 295 15.98 -13.55 25.03
CA ARG A 295 15.41 -12.29 24.52
C ARG A 295 15.76 -12.08 23.05
N ILE A 296 17.02 -12.27 22.65
CA ILE A 296 17.47 -12.16 21.26
C ILE A 296 16.75 -13.18 20.36
N GLN A 297 16.54 -14.40 20.83
CA GLN A 297 15.81 -15.43 20.07
C GLN A 297 14.34 -15.05 19.89
N THR A 298 13.70 -14.47 20.92
CA THR A 298 12.31 -14.00 20.88
C THR A 298 12.09 -12.68 20.14
N LEU A 299 13.15 -11.99 19.68
CA LEU A 299 12.99 -10.76 18.91
C LEU A 299 12.12 -11.03 17.68
N PRO A 300 10.99 -10.31 17.52
CA PRO A 300 10.09 -10.52 16.42
C PRO A 300 10.83 -10.25 15.12
N THR A 301 10.66 -11.11 14.12
CA THR A 301 11.18 -10.88 12.78
C THR A 301 10.07 -10.28 11.92
N TRP A 302 10.41 -9.31 11.08
CA TRP A 302 9.46 -8.70 10.15
C TRP A 302 8.80 -9.80 9.30
N PRO A 303 7.47 -9.75 9.09
CA PRO A 303 6.53 -8.64 9.30
C PRO A 303 5.87 -8.59 10.69
N PHE A 304 5.84 -7.40 11.30
CA PHE A 304 5.33 -7.22 12.67
C PHE A 304 3.80 -7.15 12.79
N GLU A 305 3.13 -6.62 11.76
CA GLU A 305 1.68 -6.48 11.75
C GLU A 305 1.04 -7.61 10.95
N THR A 306 1.02 -8.80 11.55
CA THR A 306 0.38 -9.99 10.96
C THR A 306 -1.06 -9.69 10.55
N ARG A 307 -1.81 -8.95 11.37
CA ARG A 307 -3.20 -8.56 11.07
C ARG A 307 -3.33 -7.69 9.82
N ALA A 308 -2.44 -6.72 9.61
CA ALA A 308 -2.46 -5.87 8.41
C ALA A 308 -2.13 -6.71 7.17
N MET A 309 -1.16 -7.61 7.29
CA MET A 309 -0.76 -8.49 6.21
C MET A 309 -1.83 -9.53 5.84
N THR A 310 -2.54 -10.09 6.82
CA THR A 310 -3.69 -10.96 6.59
C THR A 310 -4.82 -10.21 5.89
N ARG A 311 -5.09 -8.95 6.25
CA ARG A 311 -6.10 -8.13 5.58
C ARG A 311 -5.71 -7.83 4.13
N ILE A 312 -4.46 -7.44 3.89
CA ILE A 312 -3.96 -7.20 2.53
C ILE A 312 -4.07 -8.49 1.71
N ALA A 313 -3.60 -9.62 2.24
CA ALA A 313 -3.70 -10.92 1.57
C ALA A 313 -5.16 -11.31 1.28
N ALA A 314 -6.07 -11.08 2.22
CA ALA A 314 -7.50 -11.34 2.03
C ALA A 314 -8.09 -10.46 0.93
N ILE A 315 -7.77 -9.15 0.92
CA ILE A 315 -8.25 -8.23 -0.13
C ILE A 315 -7.68 -8.62 -1.49
N THR A 316 -6.38 -8.89 -1.59
CA THR A 316 -5.74 -9.32 -2.84
C THR A 316 -6.32 -10.63 -3.34
N LEU A 317 -6.47 -11.64 -2.48
CA LEU A 317 -7.02 -12.95 -2.86
C LEU A 317 -8.48 -12.82 -3.28
N THR A 318 -9.30 -12.10 -2.51
CA THR A 318 -10.71 -11.88 -2.84
C THR A 318 -10.84 -11.11 -4.15
N GLY A 319 -10.01 -10.09 -4.36
CA GLY A 319 -9.97 -9.32 -5.60
C GLY A 319 -9.60 -10.18 -6.81
N VAL A 320 -8.53 -10.98 -6.72
CA VAL A 320 -8.14 -11.92 -7.79
C VAL A 320 -9.26 -12.90 -8.09
N VAL A 321 -9.83 -13.53 -7.06
CA VAL A 321 -10.91 -14.51 -7.22
C VAL A 321 -12.15 -13.88 -7.84
N ALA A 322 -12.54 -12.67 -7.42
CA ALA A 322 -13.68 -11.95 -7.97
C ALA A 322 -13.45 -11.58 -9.45
N VAL A 323 -12.27 -11.04 -9.78
CA VAL A 323 -11.88 -10.68 -11.16
C VAL A 323 -11.85 -11.90 -12.07
N VAL A 324 -11.20 -12.98 -11.64
CA VAL A 324 -11.12 -14.23 -12.42
C VAL A 324 -12.50 -14.89 -12.52
N GLY A 325 -13.28 -14.87 -11.44
CA GLY A 325 -14.64 -15.39 -11.42
C GLY A 325 -15.55 -14.65 -12.40
N ARG A 326 -15.50 -13.30 -12.42
CA ARG A 326 -16.25 -12.49 -13.38
C ARG A 326 -15.80 -12.76 -14.81
N ALA A 327 -14.49 -12.83 -15.06
CA ALA A 327 -13.94 -13.15 -16.37
C ALA A 327 -14.37 -14.53 -16.89
N ALA A 328 -14.41 -15.53 -16.00
CA ALA A 328 -14.90 -16.86 -16.32
C ALA A 328 -16.41 -16.83 -16.65
N VAL A 329 -17.21 -16.16 -15.83
CA VAL A 329 -18.67 -16.02 -16.07
C VAL A 329 -18.93 -15.36 -17.42
N ASP A 330 -18.24 -14.26 -17.74
CA ASP A 330 -18.41 -13.57 -19.02
C ASP A 330 -17.95 -14.47 -20.19
N TYR A 331 -16.85 -15.20 -20.05
CA TYR A 331 -16.36 -16.12 -21.09
C TYR A 331 -17.31 -17.30 -21.35
N PHE A 332 -17.94 -17.84 -20.30
CA PHE A 332 -18.84 -19.00 -20.42
C PHE A 332 -20.29 -18.63 -20.75
N LEU A 333 -20.75 -17.42 -20.42
CA LEU A 333 -22.12 -16.98 -20.73
C LEU A 333 -22.27 -16.26 -22.07
N LEU A 334 -21.19 -15.67 -22.61
CA LEU A 334 -21.19 -14.96 -23.90
C LEU A 334 -20.76 -15.85 -25.09
N ARG A 335 -20.62 -17.16 -24.88
CA ARG A 335 -20.23 -18.14 -25.90
C ARG A 335 -21.30 -19.22 -26.05
#